data_AF-A0A0G4IT61-F1
#
_entry.id   AF-A0A0G4IT61-F1
#
_cell.length_a   1.000
_cell.length_b   1.000
_cell.length_c   1.000
_cell.angle_alpha   90.00
_cell.angle_beta   90.00
_cell.angle_gamma   90.00
#
_symmetry.space_group_name_H-M   'P 1'
#
loop_
_entity.id
_entity.type
_entity.pdbx_description
1 polymer ?
#
loop_
_entity_poly.entity_id
_entity_poly.type
_entity_poly.pdbx_seq_one_letter_code
_entity_poly.pdbx_strand_id
1 'polypeptide(L)'
;MLGKPMLAVLFAVVVFVAQGLPADWPPRGRVPKPTPLRRQVLEARVERACNAEHGELIGLLRSTHEHCEATLASLKESQTKLALSAWLVDIAIEATVSLEDALRGNASDGNALQVSLDRVSSLLRMIDTTPPERICDGARASLRREFWLRMLSAQPCDVPAIMDVRDQARRFKAFVDAWMPKIALGIDRMHKYRREIIGMVPDGLPPTVVFGRGYNTQ
;
A
#
# COMPACT_ATOMS: atom_id res chain seq x y z
N MET A 1 -13.26 44.40 -0.47
CA MET A 1 -12.66 43.80 0.75
C MET A 1 -12.81 42.28 0.66
N LEU A 2 -11.86 41.58 0.02
CA LEU A 2 -11.73 40.13 0.14
C LEU A 2 -10.70 39.84 1.22
N GLY A 3 -11.13 39.25 2.34
CA GLY A 3 -10.27 38.91 3.47
C GLY A 3 -9.26 37.83 3.07
N LYS A 4 -7.97 37.99 3.41
CA LYS A 4 -7.32 37.53 4.65
C LYS A 4 -7.42 36.02 5.00
N PRO A 5 -8.55 35.29 5.02
CA PRO A 5 -8.48 33.82 5.19
C PRO A 5 -7.94 33.04 3.97
N MET A 6 -8.04 33.58 2.75
CA MET A 6 -7.64 32.83 1.54
C MET A 6 -6.11 32.73 1.36
N LEU A 7 -5.36 33.69 1.90
CA LEU A 7 -3.89 33.69 1.92
C LEU A 7 -3.31 32.73 2.96
N ALA A 8 -4.03 32.46 4.06
CA ALA A 8 -3.57 31.55 5.11
C ALA A 8 -3.68 30.06 4.69
N VAL A 9 -4.68 29.72 3.85
CA VAL A 9 -4.85 28.36 3.32
C VAL A 9 -3.81 28.04 2.25
N LEU A 10 -3.42 29.02 1.43
CA LEU A 10 -2.36 28.88 0.43
C LEU A 10 -0.98 28.65 1.07
N PHE A 11 -0.69 29.27 2.21
CA PHE A 11 0.59 29.10 2.91
C PHE A 11 0.73 27.72 3.58
N ALA A 12 -0.37 27.14 4.08
CA ALA A 12 -0.37 25.81 4.69
C ALA A 12 -0.14 24.68 3.67
N VAL A 13 -0.57 24.87 2.42
CA VAL A 13 -0.39 23.89 1.34
C VAL A 13 1.03 23.95 0.74
N VAL A 14 1.67 25.13 0.71
CA VAL A 14 3.04 25.28 0.18
C VAL A 14 4.11 24.72 1.13
N VAL A 15 3.87 24.72 2.45
CA VAL A 15 4.89 24.27 3.43
C VAL A 15 4.95 22.74 3.57
N PHE A 16 3.91 21.99 3.22
CA PHE A 16 3.95 20.52 3.24
C PHE A 16 4.60 19.90 1.97
N VAL A 17 4.92 20.73 0.97
CA VAL A 17 5.46 20.32 -0.35
C VAL A 17 7.00 20.28 -0.39
N ALA A 18 7.69 20.61 0.71
CA ALA A 18 9.13 20.89 0.67
C ALA A 18 10.10 19.79 1.16
N GLN A 19 9.66 18.58 1.57
CA GLN A 19 10.61 17.59 2.12
C GLN A 19 10.41 16.15 1.61
N GLY A 20 11.38 15.73 0.78
CA GLY A 20 11.73 14.35 0.43
C GLY A 20 10.98 13.82 -0.79
N LEU A 21 11.58 13.21 -1.82
CA LEU A 21 12.86 12.51 -1.99
C LEU A 21 13.03 12.23 -3.52
N PRO A 22 14.18 11.70 -3.98
CA PRO A 22 14.58 11.67 -5.39
C PRO A 22 13.94 10.55 -6.21
N ALA A 23 14.10 10.76 -7.52
CA ALA A 23 13.79 9.88 -8.62
C ALA A 23 14.35 8.47 -8.47
N ASP A 24 13.55 7.48 -8.89
CA ASP A 24 14.00 6.35 -9.72
C ASP A 24 12.80 5.64 -10.35
N TRP A 25 12.84 5.51 -11.67
CA TRP A 25 11.84 4.89 -12.54
C TRP A 25 12.55 3.85 -13.42
N PRO A 26 12.09 2.57 -13.52
CA PRO A 26 11.68 1.99 -14.83
C PRO A 26 10.78 0.72 -14.75
N PRO A 27 10.47 0.01 -15.87
CA PRO A 27 10.25 0.41 -17.26
C PRO A 27 8.87 -0.03 -17.83
N ARG A 28 8.45 0.62 -18.92
CA ARG A 28 7.27 0.27 -19.74
C ARG A 28 7.63 -0.72 -20.85
N GLY A 29 6.82 -1.76 -21.03
CA GLY A 29 6.97 -2.76 -22.11
C GLY A 29 5.73 -2.87 -23.00
N ARG A 30 5.65 -2.03 -24.05
CA ARG A 30 5.04 -2.28 -25.36
C ARG A 30 5.37 -1.09 -26.27
N VAL A 31 6.16 -1.32 -27.33
CA VAL A 31 6.51 -0.30 -28.33
C VAL A 31 5.26 0.00 -29.18
N PRO A 32 4.72 1.23 -29.16
CA PRO A 32 3.59 1.59 -30.01
C PRO A 32 4.03 1.62 -31.48
N LYS A 33 3.23 1.02 -32.37
CA LYS A 33 3.41 1.15 -33.83
C LYS A 33 3.42 2.65 -34.20
N PRO A 34 4.28 3.09 -35.14
CA PRO A 34 4.39 4.50 -35.49
C PRO A 34 3.05 5.01 -36.05
N THR A 35 2.50 6.04 -35.41
CA THR A 35 1.34 6.77 -35.91
C THR A 35 1.72 7.51 -37.20
N PRO A 36 0.88 7.51 -38.24
CA PRO A 36 1.18 8.21 -39.49
C PRO A 36 1.38 9.72 -39.26
N LEU A 37 2.35 10.33 -39.95
CA LEU A 37 2.75 11.75 -39.79
C LEU A 37 1.57 12.73 -39.86
N ARG A 38 0.62 12.49 -40.77
CA ARG A 38 -0.60 13.31 -40.91
C ARG A 38 -1.44 13.32 -39.63
N ARG A 39 -1.50 12.20 -38.91
CA ARG A 39 -2.22 12.07 -37.64
C ARG A 39 -1.50 12.80 -36.52
N GLN A 40 -0.16 12.71 -36.45
CA GLN A 40 0.64 13.44 -35.46
C GLN A 40 0.51 14.97 -35.62
N VAL A 41 0.51 15.48 -36.86
CA VAL A 41 0.32 16.91 -37.14
C VAL A 41 -1.08 17.38 -36.73
N LEU A 42 -2.10 16.55 -36.93
CA LEU A 42 -3.48 16.88 -36.58
C LEU A 42 -3.68 16.86 -35.05
N GLU A 43 -3.14 15.84 -34.36
CA GLU A 43 -3.12 15.74 -32.89
C GLU A 43 -2.42 16.95 -32.26
N ALA A 44 -1.25 17.34 -32.76
CA ALA A 44 -0.51 18.50 -32.26
C ALA A 44 -1.22 19.84 -32.49
N ARG A 45 -1.99 19.99 -33.58
CA ARG A 45 -2.79 21.21 -33.83
C ARG A 45 -3.97 21.32 -32.88
N VAL A 46 -4.68 20.21 -32.66
CA VAL A 46 -5.79 20.14 -31.71
C VAL A 46 -5.29 20.43 -30.29
N GLU A 47 -4.19 19.82 -29.87
CA GLU A 47 -3.59 20.06 -28.55
C GLU A 47 -3.23 21.54 -28.34
N ARG A 48 -2.63 22.20 -29.33
CA ARG A 48 -2.32 23.64 -29.24
C ARG A 48 -3.58 24.50 -29.14
N ALA A 49 -4.62 24.20 -29.91
CA ALA A 49 -5.88 24.94 -29.85
C ALA A 49 -6.55 24.79 -28.49
N CYS A 50 -6.63 23.55 -27.98
CA CYS A 50 -7.18 23.25 -26.66
C CYS A 50 -6.39 23.92 -25.52
N ASN A 51 -5.06 23.93 -25.58
CA ASN A 51 -4.22 24.57 -24.57
C ASN A 51 -4.30 26.10 -24.61
N ALA A 52 -4.53 26.69 -25.79
CA ALA A 52 -4.72 28.13 -25.92
C ALA A 52 -6.05 28.61 -25.27
N GLU A 53 -7.09 27.78 -25.32
CA GLU A 53 -8.42 28.12 -24.81
C GLU A 53 -8.66 27.66 -23.36
N HIS A 54 -8.10 26.51 -22.98
CA HIS A 54 -8.38 25.83 -21.70
C HIS A 54 -7.14 25.42 -20.91
N GLY A 55 -5.97 25.99 -21.22
CA GLY A 55 -4.68 25.57 -20.65
C GLY A 55 -4.64 25.51 -19.11
N GLU A 56 -5.20 26.50 -18.42
CA GLU A 56 -5.25 26.52 -16.95
C GLU A 56 -6.10 25.38 -16.36
N LEU A 57 -7.28 25.15 -16.95
CA LEU A 57 -8.17 24.05 -16.56
C LEU A 57 -7.53 22.69 -16.84
N ILE A 58 -6.87 22.53 -17.99
CA ILE A 58 -6.13 21.32 -18.35
C ILE A 58 -5.01 21.06 -17.33
N GLY A 59 -4.25 22.10 -16.95
CA GLY A 59 -3.22 22.01 -15.92
C GLY A 59 -3.77 21.53 -14.58
N LEU A 60 -4.87 22.14 -14.11
CA LEU A 60 -5.52 21.77 -12.86
C LEU A 60 -6.08 20.33 -12.87
N LEU A 61 -6.77 19.94 -13.94
CA LEU A 61 -7.33 18.58 -14.07
C LEU A 61 -6.21 17.54 -14.10
N ARG A 62 -5.11 17.82 -14.81
CA ARG A 62 -3.94 16.94 -14.89
C ARG A 62 -3.27 16.78 -13.54
N SER A 63 -2.95 17.88 -12.85
CA SER A 63 -2.29 17.81 -11.54
C SER A 63 -3.14 17.08 -10.50
N THR A 64 -4.46 17.32 -10.53
CA THR A 64 -5.40 16.65 -9.61
C THR A 64 -5.52 15.16 -9.93
N HIS A 65 -5.55 14.79 -11.21
CA HIS A 65 -5.55 13.38 -11.62
C HIS A 65 -4.25 12.66 -11.23
N GLU A 66 -3.09 13.28 -11.46
CA GLU A 66 -1.78 12.74 -11.06
C GLU A 66 -1.70 12.54 -9.54
N HIS A 67 -2.16 13.51 -8.76
CA HIS A 67 -2.24 13.39 -7.31
C HIS A 67 -3.17 12.24 -6.86
N CYS A 68 -4.31 12.08 -7.52
CA CYS A 68 -5.25 11.00 -7.25
C CYS A 68 -4.64 9.61 -7.54
N GLU A 69 -3.94 9.46 -8.67
CA GLU A 69 -3.27 8.21 -9.04
C GLU A 69 -2.10 7.88 -8.09
N ALA A 70 -1.31 8.88 -7.69
CA ALA A 70 -0.24 8.70 -6.70
C ALA A 70 -0.80 8.26 -5.35
N THR A 71 -1.90 8.88 -4.89
CA THR A 71 -2.57 8.51 -3.64
C THR A 71 -3.15 7.09 -3.71
N LEU A 72 -3.78 6.73 -4.83
CA LEU A 72 -4.27 5.36 -5.08
C LEU A 72 -3.14 4.33 -5.02
N ALA A 73 -2.00 4.62 -5.64
CA ALA A 73 -0.83 3.75 -5.60
C ALA A 73 -0.33 3.54 -4.16
N SER A 74 -0.16 4.63 -3.40
CA SER A 74 0.27 4.58 -2.00
C SER A 74 -0.69 3.80 -1.09
N LEU A 75 -2.00 4.00 -1.25
CA LEU A 75 -3.02 3.27 -0.49
C LEU A 75 -3.01 1.77 -0.82
N LYS A 76 -2.86 1.39 -2.10
CA LYS A 76 -2.77 -0.01 -2.53
C LYS A 76 -1.50 -0.69 -2.02
N GLU A 77 -0.38 0.02 -2.05
CA GLU A 77 0.87 -0.47 -1.47
C GLU A 77 0.71 -0.71 0.04
N SER A 78 0.16 0.27 0.76
CA SER A 78 -0.13 0.16 2.19
C SER A 78 -1.06 -1.01 2.51
N GLN A 79 -2.14 -1.18 1.72
CA GLN A 79 -3.06 -2.31 1.84
C GLN A 79 -2.34 -3.66 1.67
N THR A 80 -1.51 -3.78 0.64
CA THR A 80 -0.78 -5.02 0.33
C THR A 80 0.19 -5.36 1.45
N LYS A 81 0.96 -4.37 1.90
CA LYS A 81 1.94 -4.50 2.99
C LYS A 81 1.28 -4.90 4.31
N LEU A 82 0.16 -4.25 4.63
CA LEU A 82 -0.61 -4.52 5.85
C LEU A 82 -1.24 -5.91 5.80
N ALA A 83 -1.82 -6.32 4.66
CA ALA A 83 -2.41 -7.64 4.48
C ALA A 83 -1.37 -8.77 4.60
N LEU A 84 -0.20 -8.63 3.97
CA LEU A 84 0.89 -9.59 4.10
C LEU A 84 1.36 -9.72 5.55
N SER A 85 1.56 -8.59 6.23
CA SER A 85 2.00 -8.56 7.63
C SER A 85 0.96 -9.20 8.55
N ALA A 86 -0.33 -8.94 8.33
CA ALA A 86 -1.43 -9.51 9.10
C ALA A 86 -1.49 -11.03 8.94
N TRP A 87 -1.34 -11.53 7.71
CA TRP A 87 -1.31 -12.96 7.43
C TRP A 87 -0.14 -13.67 8.14
N LEU A 88 1.07 -13.09 8.09
CA LEU A 88 2.23 -13.64 8.82
C LEU A 88 2.00 -13.63 10.35
N VAL A 89 1.40 -12.56 10.87
CA VAL A 89 1.09 -12.42 12.29
C VAL A 89 0.03 -13.42 12.75
N ASP A 90 -0.95 -13.75 11.90
CA ASP A 90 -1.94 -14.77 12.22
C ASP A 90 -1.31 -16.16 12.39
N ILE A 91 -0.38 -16.51 11.50
CA ILE A 91 0.38 -17.76 11.61
C ILE A 91 1.26 -17.75 12.87
N ALA A 92 1.85 -16.60 13.21
CA ALA A 92 2.60 -16.43 14.45
C ALA A 92 1.71 -16.66 15.69
N ILE A 93 0.48 -16.13 15.71
CA ILE A 93 -0.47 -16.38 16.80
C ILE A 93 -0.77 -17.87 16.92
N GLU A 94 -1.07 -18.56 15.81
CA GLU A 94 -1.32 -20.00 15.83
C GLU A 94 -0.11 -20.78 16.35
N ALA A 95 1.10 -20.43 15.91
CA ALA A 95 2.33 -21.05 16.38
C ALA A 95 2.52 -20.83 17.89
N THR A 96 2.27 -19.61 18.40
CA THR A 96 2.38 -19.34 19.85
C THR A 96 1.37 -20.12 20.68
N VAL A 97 0.13 -20.28 20.22
CA VAL A 97 -0.90 -21.07 20.93
C VAL A 97 -0.50 -22.54 20.98
N SER A 98 -0.16 -23.11 19.83
CA SER A 98 0.28 -24.51 19.73
C SER A 98 1.50 -24.78 20.63
N LEU A 99 2.48 -23.88 20.62
CA LEU A 99 3.69 -24.02 21.42
C LEU A 99 3.42 -23.87 22.92
N GLU A 100 2.57 -22.93 23.34
CA GLU A 100 2.15 -22.80 24.74
C GLU A 100 1.45 -24.07 25.25
N ASP A 101 0.52 -24.62 24.47
CA ASP A 101 -0.22 -25.83 24.83
C ASP A 101 0.70 -27.05 24.95
N ALA A 102 1.64 -27.20 24.01
CA ALA A 102 2.64 -28.26 24.04
C ALA A 102 3.58 -28.14 25.26
N LEU A 103 4.05 -26.93 25.58
CA LEU A 103 4.98 -26.69 26.69
C LEU A 103 4.33 -26.82 28.06
N ARG A 104 3.05 -26.51 28.18
CA ARG A 104 2.28 -26.70 29.43
C ARG A 104 1.82 -28.14 29.65
N GLY A 105 2.01 -29.03 28.68
CA GLY A 105 1.47 -30.38 28.74
C GLY A 105 -0.06 -30.43 28.64
N ASN A 106 -0.68 -29.36 28.10
CA ASN A 106 -2.13 -29.30 27.87
C ASN A 106 -2.55 -30.09 26.62
N ALA A 107 -1.58 -30.48 25.78
CA ALA A 107 -1.85 -31.30 24.61
C ALA A 107 -1.99 -32.78 24.99
N SER A 108 -3.07 -33.41 24.54
CA SER A 108 -3.38 -34.82 24.81
C SER A 108 -2.44 -35.81 24.13
N ASP A 109 -1.68 -35.35 23.13
CA ASP A 109 -0.97 -36.20 22.19
C ASP A 109 0.55 -36.10 22.37
N GLY A 110 1.24 -37.25 22.43
CA GLY A 110 2.70 -37.33 22.54
C GLY A 110 3.48 -36.67 21.39
N ASN A 111 2.81 -36.29 20.30
CA ASN A 111 3.40 -35.61 19.13
C ASN A 111 3.13 -34.10 19.08
N ALA A 112 2.44 -33.51 20.07
CA ALA A 112 2.03 -32.10 20.03
C ALA A 112 3.20 -31.11 19.96
N LEU A 113 4.32 -31.44 20.61
CA LEU A 113 5.54 -30.64 20.54
C LEU A 113 6.10 -30.64 19.11
N GLN A 114 6.19 -31.81 18.46
CA GLN A 114 6.71 -31.90 17.09
C GLN A 114 5.84 -31.09 16.11
N VAL A 115 4.52 -31.21 16.20
CA VAL A 115 3.58 -30.43 15.37
C VAL A 115 3.78 -28.92 15.56
N SER A 116 4.02 -28.49 16.80
CA SER A 116 4.28 -27.08 17.12
C SER A 116 5.60 -26.60 16.53
N LEU A 117 6.65 -27.43 16.59
CA LEU A 117 7.96 -27.13 15.99
C LEU A 117 7.91 -27.06 14.46
N ASP A 118 7.09 -27.91 13.82
CA ASP A 118 6.87 -27.88 12.38
C ASP A 118 6.20 -26.55 11.96
N ARG A 119 5.23 -26.06 12.77
CA ARG A 119 4.61 -24.75 12.57
C ARG A 119 5.60 -23.61 12.71
N VAL A 120 6.46 -23.64 13.74
CA VAL A 120 7.54 -22.65 13.92
C VAL A 120 8.51 -22.67 12.74
N SER A 121 8.90 -23.85 12.27
CA SER A 121 9.78 -24.03 11.11
C SER A 121 9.16 -23.47 9.83
N SER A 122 7.86 -23.69 9.62
CA SER A 122 7.11 -23.12 8.51
C SER A 122 7.10 -21.59 8.57
N LEU A 123 6.80 -21.01 9.74
CA LEU A 123 6.81 -19.57 9.98
C LEU A 123 8.19 -18.95 9.70
N LEU A 124 9.25 -19.59 10.20
CA LEU A 124 10.63 -19.17 9.94
C LEU A 124 10.94 -19.11 8.44
N ARG A 125 10.56 -20.15 7.69
CA ARG A 125 10.73 -20.16 6.24
C ARG A 125 9.98 -19.01 5.57
N MET A 126 8.76 -18.71 6.02
CA MET A 126 7.99 -17.60 5.47
C MET A 126 8.63 -16.24 5.78
N ILE A 127 9.13 -16.04 7.00
CA ILE A 127 9.89 -14.84 7.38
C ILE A 127 11.15 -14.71 6.52
N ASP A 128 11.93 -15.78 6.35
CA ASP A 128 13.19 -15.77 5.59
C ASP A 128 12.98 -15.51 4.09
N THR A 129 11.84 -15.92 3.53
CA THR A 129 11.48 -15.66 2.13
C THR A 129 10.79 -14.30 1.91
N THR A 130 10.40 -13.60 2.97
CA THR A 130 9.71 -12.32 2.87
C THR A 130 10.69 -11.16 3.00
N PRO A 131 10.81 -10.29 1.98
CA PRO A 131 11.67 -9.11 2.08
C PRO A 131 11.26 -8.20 3.25
N PRO A 132 12.21 -7.72 4.08
CA PRO A 132 11.91 -6.98 5.31
C PRO A 132 11.23 -5.63 5.05
N GLU A 133 11.39 -5.05 3.86
CA GLU A 133 10.73 -3.80 3.47
C GLU A 133 9.22 -4.00 3.26
N ARG A 134 8.79 -5.24 3.01
CA ARG A 134 7.37 -5.62 2.85
C ARG A 134 6.66 -5.95 4.16
N ILE A 135 7.38 -5.98 5.28
CA ILE A 135 6.80 -6.19 6.61
C ILE A 135 6.57 -4.82 7.27
N CYS A 136 5.38 -4.60 7.79
CA CYS A 136 5.05 -3.40 8.57
C CYS A 136 5.86 -3.36 9.87
N ASP A 137 6.34 -2.17 10.24
CA ASP A 137 7.14 -1.97 11.46
C ASP A 137 6.43 -2.50 12.72
N GLY A 138 5.11 -2.29 12.81
CA GLY A 138 4.28 -2.78 13.91
C GLY A 138 4.21 -4.32 14.03
N ALA A 139 4.47 -5.07 12.96
CA ALA A 139 4.49 -6.54 12.96
C ALA A 139 5.87 -7.12 13.25
N ARG A 140 6.94 -6.32 13.14
CA ARG A 140 8.32 -6.80 13.24
C ARG A 140 8.61 -7.44 14.60
N ALA A 141 8.03 -6.92 15.67
CA ALA A 141 8.28 -7.43 17.02
C ALA A 141 7.77 -8.88 17.20
N SER A 142 6.63 -9.22 16.60
CA SER A 142 6.08 -10.58 16.58
C SER A 142 6.72 -11.50 15.53
N LEU A 143 7.40 -10.94 14.53
CA LEU A 143 8.00 -11.68 13.41
C LEU A 143 9.54 -11.70 13.46
N ARG A 144 10.13 -11.49 14.64
CA ARG A 144 11.60 -11.50 14.80
C ARG A 144 12.16 -12.90 14.57
N ARG A 145 13.01 -13.03 13.56
CA ARG A 145 13.62 -14.29 13.17
C ARG A 145 14.38 -14.96 14.33
N GLU A 146 15.14 -14.19 15.10
CA GLU A 146 15.95 -14.68 16.21
C GLU A 146 15.10 -15.30 17.31
N PHE A 147 13.93 -14.71 17.58
CA PHE A 147 12.96 -15.25 18.52
C PHE A 147 12.48 -16.63 18.06
N TRP A 148 12.04 -16.74 16.81
CA TRP A 148 11.48 -17.99 16.28
C TRP A 148 12.52 -19.09 16.14
N LEU A 149 13.78 -18.77 15.82
CA LEU A 149 14.88 -19.74 15.84
C LEU A 149 15.11 -20.33 17.22
N ARG A 150 15.10 -19.50 18.26
CA ARG A 150 15.23 -19.95 19.65
C ARG A 150 14.06 -20.85 20.06
N MET A 151 12.86 -20.59 19.54
CA MET A 151 11.67 -21.40 19.82
C MET A 151 11.68 -22.79 19.17
N LEU A 152 12.63 -23.09 18.28
CA LEU A 152 12.84 -24.46 17.79
C LEU A 152 13.36 -25.42 18.89
N SER A 153 13.93 -24.86 19.95
CA SER A 153 14.39 -25.60 21.13
C SER A 153 13.72 -25.06 22.39
N ALA A 154 12.43 -24.71 22.30
CA ALA A 154 11.69 -24.08 23.39
C ALA A 154 11.62 -24.98 24.63
N GLN A 155 11.64 -24.35 25.80
CA GLN A 155 11.52 -24.99 27.11
C GLN A 155 10.30 -24.45 27.87
N PRO A 156 9.80 -25.15 28.90
CA PRO A 156 8.64 -24.66 29.67
C PRO A 156 8.81 -23.26 30.28
N CYS A 157 10.05 -22.83 30.56
CA CYS A 157 10.35 -21.48 31.04
C CYS A 157 10.19 -20.37 29.98
N ASP A 158 10.03 -20.73 28.70
CA ASP A 158 9.83 -19.78 27.60
C ASP A 158 8.39 -19.31 27.43
N VAL A 159 7.44 -19.97 28.11
CA VAL A 159 6.01 -19.66 28.03
C VAL A 159 5.71 -18.16 28.21
N PRO A 160 6.28 -17.43 29.18
CA PRO A 160 6.05 -15.99 29.31
C PRO A 160 6.47 -15.20 28.06
N ALA A 161 7.62 -15.51 27.48
CA ALA A 161 8.10 -14.84 26.27
C ALA A 161 7.20 -15.13 25.05
N ILE A 162 6.67 -16.35 24.95
CA ILE A 162 5.68 -16.74 23.94
C ILE A 162 4.39 -15.93 24.10
N MET A 163 3.93 -15.77 25.34
CA MET A 163 2.75 -14.96 25.65
C MET A 163 2.96 -13.48 25.29
N ASP A 164 4.12 -12.91 25.60
CA ASP A 164 4.44 -11.53 25.25
C ASP A 164 4.40 -11.29 23.73
N VAL A 165 4.98 -12.20 22.94
CA VAL A 165 4.94 -12.14 21.48
C VAL A 165 3.52 -12.28 20.95
N ARG A 166 2.71 -13.17 21.53
CA ARG A 166 1.31 -13.33 21.17
C ARG A 166 0.50 -12.06 21.46
N ASP A 167 0.75 -11.37 22.57
CA ASP A 167 0.04 -10.14 22.90
C ASP A 167 0.42 -8.99 21.95
N GLN A 168 1.69 -8.90 21.56
CA GLN A 168 2.13 -7.97 20.51
C GLN A 168 1.45 -8.27 19.18
N ALA A 169 1.40 -9.55 18.79
CA ALA A 169 0.72 -10.01 17.58
C ALA A 169 -0.77 -9.66 17.59
N ARG A 170 -1.47 -9.89 18.71
CA ARG A 170 -2.89 -9.53 18.88
C ARG A 170 -3.13 -8.02 18.80
N ARG A 171 -2.25 -7.20 19.39
CA ARG A 171 -2.33 -5.73 19.27
C ARG A 171 -2.17 -5.28 17.82
N PHE A 172 -1.23 -5.88 17.08
CA PHE A 172 -1.07 -5.60 15.66
C PHE A 172 -2.31 -6.04 14.87
N LYS A 173 -2.88 -7.22 15.14
CA LYS A 173 -4.10 -7.68 14.49
C LYS A 173 -5.28 -6.72 14.73
N ALA A 174 -5.50 -6.29 15.97
CA ALA A 174 -6.53 -5.31 16.30
C ALA A 174 -6.33 -3.97 15.56
N PHE A 175 -5.07 -3.53 15.40
CA PHE A 175 -4.73 -2.37 14.58
C PHE A 175 -5.09 -2.59 13.10
N VAL A 176 -4.72 -3.74 12.53
CA VAL A 176 -5.04 -4.10 11.13
C VAL A 176 -6.55 -4.09 10.91
N ASP A 177 -7.30 -4.76 11.78
CA ASP A 177 -8.76 -4.89 11.66
C ASP A 177 -9.45 -3.52 11.69
N ALA A 178 -8.91 -2.56 12.46
CA ALA A 178 -9.42 -1.20 12.52
C ALA A 178 -9.02 -0.33 11.30
N TRP A 179 -7.88 -0.61 10.68
CA TRP A 179 -7.33 0.22 9.60
C TRP A 179 -7.65 -0.29 8.20
N MET A 180 -7.71 -1.60 7.99
CA MET A 180 -7.96 -2.17 6.67
C MET A 180 -9.26 -1.66 6.04
N PRO A 181 -10.41 -1.63 6.74
CA PRO A 181 -11.63 -1.07 6.19
C PRO A 181 -11.50 0.41 5.79
N LYS A 182 -10.71 1.19 6.53
CA LYS A 182 -10.46 2.61 6.24
C LYS A 182 -9.63 2.79 4.98
N ILE A 183 -8.60 1.96 4.79
CA ILE A 183 -7.78 1.97 3.58
C ILE A 183 -8.63 1.58 2.36
N ALA A 184 -9.44 0.52 2.47
CA ALA A 184 -10.35 0.10 1.42
C ALA A 184 -11.34 1.23 1.04
N LEU A 185 -11.98 1.84 2.04
CA LEU A 185 -12.85 3.00 1.82
C LEU A 185 -12.11 4.19 1.19
N GLY A 186 -10.86 4.42 1.58
CA GLY A 186 -9.99 5.43 0.97
C GLY A 186 -9.75 5.18 -0.51
N ILE A 187 -9.46 3.93 -0.88
CA ILE A 187 -9.29 3.50 -2.28
C ILE A 187 -10.58 3.73 -3.07
N ASP A 188 -11.74 3.31 -2.53
CA ASP A 188 -13.03 3.50 -3.20
C ASP A 188 -13.36 4.98 -3.40
N ARG A 189 -13.08 5.82 -2.39
CA ARG A 189 -13.25 7.27 -2.46
C ARG A 189 -12.36 7.88 -3.53
N MET A 190 -11.09 7.48 -3.61
CA MET A 190 -10.18 7.97 -4.64
C MET A 190 -10.60 7.50 -6.05
N HIS A 191 -11.11 6.27 -6.20
CA HIS A 191 -11.70 5.83 -7.46
C HIS A 191 -12.93 6.64 -7.86
N LYS A 192 -13.78 7.02 -6.90
CA LYS A 192 -14.91 7.92 -7.14
C LYS A 192 -14.42 9.31 -7.56
N TYR A 193 -13.47 9.89 -6.82
CA TYR A 193 -12.92 11.21 -7.09
C TYR A 193 -12.24 11.28 -8.46
N ARG A 194 -11.48 10.24 -8.83
CA ARG A 194 -10.91 10.11 -10.18
C ARG A 194 -11.99 10.17 -11.27
N ARG A 195 -13.10 9.46 -11.09
CA ARG A 195 -14.24 9.49 -12.04
C ARG A 195 -14.90 10.87 -12.10
N GLU A 196 -14.96 11.59 -10.98
CA GLU A 196 -15.47 12.96 -10.94
C GLU A 196 -14.57 13.94 -11.70
N ILE A 197 -13.24 13.90 -11.48
CA ILE A 197 -12.25 14.70 -12.26
C ILE A 197 -12.39 14.43 -13.76
N ILE A 198 -12.57 13.15 -14.10
CA ILE A 198 -12.82 12.67 -15.45
C ILE A 198 -14.09 13.30 -16.05
N GLY A 199 -15.18 13.32 -15.28
CA GLY A 199 -16.46 13.91 -15.70
C GLY A 199 -16.45 15.43 -15.77
N MET A 200 -15.43 16.11 -15.21
CA MET A 200 -15.24 17.55 -15.30
C MET A 200 -14.54 18.00 -16.58
N VAL A 201 -14.10 17.06 -17.44
CA VAL A 201 -13.54 17.40 -18.76
C VAL A 201 -14.66 17.97 -19.66
N PRO A 202 -14.53 19.22 -20.15
CA PRO A 202 -15.53 19.81 -21.03
C PRO A 202 -15.74 19.02 -22.33
N ASP A 203 -16.97 19.07 -22.86
CA ASP A 203 -17.30 18.45 -24.14
C ASP A 203 -16.43 19.00 -25.27
N GLY A 204 -15.84 18.09 -26.07
CA GLY A 204 -14.94 18.45 -27.16
C GLY A 204 -13.44 18.48 -26.81
N LEU A 205 -13.07 18.41 -25.52
CA LEU A 205 -11.67 18.22 -25.11
C LEU A 205 -11.31 16.73 -25.07
N PRO A 206 -10.34 16.26 -25.88
CA PRO A 206 -9.92 14.86 -25.83
C PRO A 206 -9.27 14.56 -24.47
N PRO A 207 -9.66 13.49 -23.76
CA PRO A 207 -9.01 13.11 -22.52
C PRO A 207 -7.50 12.83 -22.67
N THR A 208 -7.06 12.47 -23.88
CA THR A 208 -5.64 12.32 -24.22
C THR A 208 -4.85 13.62 -24.21
N VAL A 209 -5.52 14.75 -24.45
CA VAL A 209 -4.94 16.10 -24.35
C VAL A 209 -4.92 16.55 -22.89
N VAL A 210 -5.98 16.27 -22.13
CA VAL A 210 -6.08 16.68 -20.71
C VAL A 210 -5.11 15.87 -19.83
N PHE A 211 -5.14 14.54 -19.94
CA PHE A 211 -4.41 13.64 -19.05
C PHE A 211 -3.21 12.93 -19.70
N GLY A 212 -2.89 13.19 -20.98
CA GLY A 212 -1.82 12.48 -21.71
C GLY A 212 -2.18 11.03 -22.06
N ARG A 213 -1.20 10.11 -22.08
CA ARG A 213 -1.51 8.66 -22.07
C ARG A 213 -1.87 8.25 -20.63
N GLY A 214 -3.11 7.80 -20.33
CA GLY A 214 -4.18 7.48 -21.26
C GLY A 214 -5.58 7.37 -20.70
N TYR A 215 -6.51 7.30 -21.66
CA TYR A 215 -7.91 6.94 -21.52
C TYR A 215 -8.10 5.72 -22.43
N ASN A 216 -8.28 4.54 -21.85
CA ASN A 216 -8.22 3.21 -22.50
C ASN A 216 -6.83 2.71 -22.94
N THR A 217 -5.90 2.51 -22.01
CA THR A 217 -5.04 1.33 -22.15
C THR A 217 -5.80 0.14 -21.55
N GLN A 218 -6.59 -0.53 -22.41
CA GLN A 218 -6.79 -1.98 -22.28
C GLN A 218 -5.42 -2.68 -22.34
#